data_AF-A0A7S4HSB8-F1
#
_entry.id   AF-A0A7S4HSB8-F1
#
_cell.length_a   1.000
_cell.length_b   1.000
_cell.length_c   1.000
_cell.angle_alpha   90.00
_cell.angle_beta   90.00
_cell.angle_gamma   90.00
#
_symmetry.space_group_name_H-M   'P 1'
#
loop_
_entity.id
_entity.type
_entity.pdbx_description
1 polymer ?
#
loop_
_entity_poly.entity_id
_entity_poly.type
_entity_poly.pdbx_seq_one_letter_code
_entity_poly.pdbx_strand_id
1 'polypeptide(L)'
;ECTEGDCENSDCVYTPITCDDNNLCTDDLCDPASGCYFPASVDCNDDDPCTNDHCDPGTGICVNDPIICNDGAPCMQGSCSGGICYYTDVSSTICNDSDACTEDICVAGSGCTNNPIVCNDYNLCTADSCDPSTGCKFEDTTSDCIGSDACIDYGCDPEIGCVEVDISGTCNDDDVCTIDSCDSQAGCVNEAIVCTSNDYCIVNSCNENGVCEEAPRDCDDGNLCTLDDCVNGACTHVPTCDDHNPCTNDLCDPLDGSCSTTPVVCSDGDACTEDDCDPTSPTGCHFSEINCNDMDACTIDSCLPGTGCEYEDVACDDGDKCTSDSCDPATGCVNTDISSSCNDNDECTSDSCEPATGC
;
A
#
# COMPACT_ATOMS: atom_id res chain seq x y z
N GLU A 1 121.86 -28.03 -14.32
CA GLU A 1 121.97 -27.54 -12.93
C GLU A 1 122.70 -26.20 -12.97
N CYS A 2 122.14 -25.19 -12.32
CA CYS A 2 122.79 -23.89 -12.17
C CYS A 2 123.63 -23.90 -10.90
N THR A 3 124.82 -23.33 -10.98
CA THR A 3 125.72 -23.23 -9.82
C THR A 3 126.25 -21.81 -9.72
N GLU A 4 126.18 -21.22 -8.53
CA GLU A 4 126.86 -19.97 -8.23
C GLU A 4 128.31 -20.31 -7.86
N GLY A 5 129.27 -19.70 -8.56
CA GLY A 5 130.69 -19.99 -8.40
C GLY A 5 131.42 -18.80 -7.80
N ASP A 6 131.98 -18.97 -6.60
CA ASP A 6 132.87 -17.98 -6.00
C ASP A 6 134.32 -18.45 -6.19
N CYS A 7 135.13 -17.62 -6.85
CA CYS A 7 136.47 -18.00 -7.31
C CYS A 7 137.52 -17.04 -6.75
N GLU A 8 138.25 -17.47 -5.71
CA GLU A 8 139.45 -16.76 -5.25
C GLU A 8 140.72 -17.56 -5.62
N ASN A 9 141.69 -16.88 -6.26
CA ASN A 9 143.01 -17.42 -6.58
C ASN A 9 143.01 -18.80 -7.28
N SER A 10 142.12 -18.96 -8.27
CA SER A 10 142.08 -20.09 -9.22
C SER A 10 141.57 -21.44 -8.70
N ASP A 11 140.95 -21.49 -7.52
CA ASP A 11 140.06 -22.59 -7.11
C ASP A 11 138.61 -22.05 -6.99
N CYS A 12 137.68 -22.62 -7.75
CA CYS A 12 136.27 -22.22 -7.75
C CYS A 12 135.43 -23.26 -6.99
N VAL A 13 134.63 -22.79 -6.04
CA VAL A 13 133.61 -23.61 -5.37
C VAL A 13 132.25 -23.27 -5.98
N TYR A 14 131.57 -24.29 -6.51
CA TYR A 14 130.27 -24.15 -7.14
C TYR A 14 129.19 -24.71 -6.22
N THR A 15 128.27 -23.85 -5.77
CA THR A 15 127.08 -24.27 -5.01
C THR A 15 125.87 -24.35 -5.93
N PRO A 16 125.11 -25.46 -5.95
CA PRO A 16 123.87 -25.55 -6.74
C PRO A 16 122.85 -24.50 -6.30
N ILE A 17 122.28 -23.78 -7.27
CA ILE A 17 121.13 -22.89 -7.07
C ILE A 17 119.87 -23.75 -7.20
N THR A 18 119.07 -23.81 -6.13
CA THR A 18 117.71 -24.37 -6.15
C THR A 18 116.73 -23.27 -6.52
N CYS A 19 116.13 -23.38 -7.70
CA CYS A 19 115.17 -22.43 -8.23
C CYS A 19 113.74 -22.88 -7.92
N ASP A 20 113.37 -22.98 -6.64
CA ASP A 20 112.01 -23.36 -6.22
C ASP A 20 111.32 -22.12 -5.64
N ASP A 21 110.30 -21.61 -6.33
CA ASP A 21 109.51 -20.46 -5.87
C ASP A 21 108.30 -20.86 -5.00
N ASN A 22 108.15 -22.15 -4.69
CA ASN A 22 107.01 -22.77 -4.01
C ASN A 22 105.66 -22.49 -4.67
N ASN A 23 105.64 -22.13 -5.95
CA ASN A 23 104.42 -21.91 -6.70
C ASN A 23 104.16 -23.14 -7.60
N LEU A 24 103.16 -23.93 -7.21
CA LEU A 24 102.78 -25.14 -7.94
C LEU A 24 102.17 -24.86 -9.34
N CYS A 25 101.97 -23.60 -9.70
CA CYS A 25 101.45 -23.16 -11.00
C CYS A 25 102.54 -22.81 -12.02
N THR A 26 103.81 -22.83 -11.61
CA THR A 26 104.96 -22.51 -12.44
C THR A 26 105.94 -23.68 -12.49
N ASP A 27 106.68 -23.79 -13.60
CA ASP A 27 107.79 -24.71 -13.67
C ASP A 27 109.05 -24.06 -13.10
N ASP A 28 109.70 -24.74 -12.17
CA ASP A 28 110.95 -24.33 -11.54
C ASP A 28 112.15 -24.58 -12.46
N LEU A 29 112.45 -23.62 -13.33
CA LEU A 29 113.51 -23.74 -14.34
C LEU A 29 114.70 -22.83 -14.03
N CYS A 30 115.87 -23.28 -14.47
CA CYS A 30 117.08 -22.48 -14.36
C CYS A 30 117.78 -22.33 -15.71
N ASP A 31 117.95 -21.08 -16.13
CA ASP A 31 118.73 -20.70 -17.29
C ASP A 31 120.17 -20.32 -16.85
N PRO A 32 121.21 -20.94 -17.41
CA PRO A 32 122.60 -20.65 -17.03
C PRO A 32 123.08 -19.21 -17.27
N ALA A 33 122.40 -18.42 -18.11
CA ALA A 33 122.75 -17.04 -18.43
C ALA A 33 121.94 -16.01 -17.62
N SER A 34 120.68 -16.29 -17.32
CA SER A 34 119.77 -15.36 -16.63
C SER A 34 119.37 -15.77 -15.20
N GLY A 35 119.73 -16.97 -14.76
CA GLY A 35 119.35 -17.50 -13.44
C GLY A 35 117.98 -18.18 -13.44
N CYS A 36 117.36 -18.26 -12.26
CA CYS A 36 116.05 -18.89 -12.08
C CYS A 36 114.95 -18.13 -12.86
N TYR A 37 114.08 -18.86 -13.54
CA TYR A 37 112.88 -18.31 -14.17
C TYR A 37 111.73 -19.32 -14.09
N PHE A 38 110.51 -18.79 -13.95
CA PHE A 38 109.33 -19.57 -13.54
C PHE A 38 108.20 -19.37 -14.56
N PRO A 39 108.23 -20.03 -15.73
CA PRO A 39 107.14 -19.92 -16.68
C PRO A 39 105.89 -20.63 -16.13
N ALA A 40 104.71 -20.06 -16.41
CA ALA A 40 103.46 -20.70 -16.08
C ALA A 40 103.35 -22.08 -16.74
N SER A 41 103.02 -23.10 -15.96
CA SER A 41 102.91 -24.49 -16.41
C SER A 41 101.48 -25.02 -16.38
N VAL A 42 100.61 -24.36 -15.60
CA VAL A 42 99.18 -24.67 -15.50
C VAL A 42 98.37 -23.60 -16.25
N ASP A 43 97.61 -24.02 -17.26
CA ASP A 43 96.60 -23.19 -17.94
C ASP A 43 95.23 -23.48 -17.32
N CYS A 44 94.63 -22.44 -16.75
CA CYS A 44 93.35 -22.52 -16.04
C CYS A 44 92.18 -21.90 -16.80
N ASN A 45 92.40 -21.39 -18.01
CA ASN A 45 91.33 -20.79 -18.81
C ASN A 45 90.22 -21.80 -19.08
N ASP A 46 89.00 -21.51 -18.65
CA ASP A 46 87.82 -22.35 -18.88
C ASP A 46 86.96 -21.91 -20.08
N ASP A 47 87.46 -20.93 -20.85
CA ASP A 47 86.81 -20.28 -21.98
C ASP A 47 85.50 -19.55 -21.61
N ASP A 48 85.17 -19.39 -20.32
CA ASP A 48 84.13 -18.48 -19.87
C ASP A 48 84.72 -17.07 -19.67
N PRO A 49 84.41 -16.10 -20.53
CA PRO A 49 84.91 -14.74 -20.36
C PRO A 49 84.35 -14.05 -19.10
N CYS A 50 83.37 -14.66 -18.42
CA CYS A 50 82.77 -14.19 -17.18
C CYS A 50 83.35 -14.81 -15.90
N THR A 51 84.49 -15.48 -15.99
CA THR A 51 85.29 -15.92 -14.84
C THR A 51 86.66 -15.27 -14.88
N ASN A 52 87.25 -15.08 -13.70
CA ASN A 52 88.66 -14.73 -13.54
C ASN A 52 89.41 -16.01 -13.19
N ASP A 53 89.96 -16.63 -14.23
CA ASP A 53 90.64 -17.90 -14.12
C ASP A 53 92.08 -17.70 -13.70
N HIS A 54 92.45 -18.34 -12.60
CA HIS A 54 93.81 -18.34 -12.11
C HIS A 54 94.14 -19.66 -11.44
N CYS A 55 95.43 -19.97 -11.37
CA CYS A 55 95.91 -21.12 -10.62
C CYS A 55 96.25 -20.66 -9.19
N ASP A 56 95.78 -21.41 -8.19
CA ASP A 56 96.18 -21.19 -6.79
C ASP A 56 97.63 -21.66 -6.58
N PRO A 57 98.58 -20.75 -6.29
CA PRO A 57 100.00 -21.07 -6.21
C PRO A 57 100.35 -22.07 -5.10
N GLY A 58 99.51 -22.20 -4.05
CA GLY A 58 99.74 -23.13 -2.95
C GLY A 58 99.23 -24.55 -3.21
N THR A 59 98.30 -24.73 -4.15
CA THR A 59 97.67 -26.03 -4.42
C THR A 59 97.89 -26.53 -5.85
N GLY A 60 98.21 -25.64 -6.79
CA GLY A 60 98.30 -25.95 -8.23
C GLY A 60 96.95 -26.21 -8.89
N ILE A 61 95.84 -25.91 -8.20
CA ILE A 61 94.47 -26.16 -8.67
C ILE A 61 93.91 -24.88 -9.29
N CYS A 62 93.17 -25.02 -10.39
CA CYS A 62 92.49 -23.92 -11.04
C CYS A 62 91.31 -23.40 -10.23
N VAL A 63 91.23 -22.07 -10.12
CA VAL A 63 90.18 -21.30 -9.48
C VAL A 63 89.58 -20.36 -10.52
N ASN A 64 88.28 -20.52 -10.74
CA ASN A 64 87.51 -19.76 -11.74
C ASN A 64 86.52 -18.89 -10.97
N ASP A 65 86.94 -17.67 -10.62
CA ASP A 65 86.12 -16.78 -9.80
C ASP A 65 85.10 -16.04 -10.69
N PRO A 66 83.79 -16.18 -10.47
CA PRO A 66 82.79 -15.48 -11.27
C PRO A 66 82.97 -13.96 -11.21
N ILE A 67 82.88 -13.28 -12.36
CA ILE A 67 82.84 -11.82 -12.43
C ILE A 67 81.56 -11.32 -11.76
N ILE A 68 81.75 -10.60 -10.64
CA ILE A 68 80.65 -9.98 -9.90
C ILE A 68 80.32 -8.63 -10.54
N CYS A 69 79.21 -8.58 -11.28
CA CYS A 69 78.68 -7.35 -11.85
C CYS A 69 77.78 -6.65 -10.83
N ASN A 70 78.38 -5.81 -9.98
CA ASN A 70 77.65 -4.93 -9.06
C ASN A 70 78.18 -3.50 -9.22
N ASP A 71 77.34 -2.60 -9.71
CA ASP A 71 77.66 -1.18 -9.89
C ASP A 71 77.34 -0.34 -8.65
N GLY A 72 76.85 -0.96 -7.57
CA GLY A 72 76.43 -0.28 -6.35
C GLY A 72 75.10 0.44 -6.48
N ALA A 73 74.39 0.34 -7.61
CA ALA A 73 73.06 0.89 -7.77
C ALA A 73 72.02 -0.09 -7.18
N PRO A 74 71.23 0.31 -6.17
CA PRO A 74 70.42 -0.61 -5.37
C PRO A 74 69.26 -1.29 -6.13
N CYS A 75 68.91 -0.83 -7.33
CA CYS A 75 67.81 -1.37 -8.14
C CYS A 75 68.23 -1.74 -9.55
N MET A 76 69.54 -1.88 -9.77
CA MET A 76 70.06 -2.44 -11.00
C MET A 76 70.57 -3.84 -10.71
N GLN A 77 70.17 -4.80 -11.53
CA GLN A 77 70.73 -6.14 -11.49
C GLN A 77 71.82 -6.23 -12.56
N GLY A 78 73.05 -6.50 -12.12
CA GLY A 78 74.16 -6.77 -13.03
C GLY A 78 74.18 -8.23 -13.47
N SER A 79 74.50 -8.44 -14.74
CA SER A 79 74.73 -9.76 -15.33
C SER A 79 75.98 -9.69 -16.22
N CYS A 80 76.79 -10.73 -16.21
CA CYS A 80 77.95 -10.82 -17.10
C CYS A 80 77.56 -11.56 -18.38
N SER A 81 77.93 -11.00 -19.54
CA SER A 81 77.84 -11.69 -20.82
C SER A 81 79.04 -11.32 -21.68
N GLY A 82 79.80 -12.32 -22.14
CA GLY A 82 80.99 -12.09 -22.96
C GLY A 82 82.10 -11.30 -22.25
N GLY A 83 82.20 -11.43 -20.92
CA GLY A 83 83.17 -10.69 -20.10
C GLY A 83 82.84 -9.22 -19.86
N ILE A 84 81.64 -8.78 -20.26
CA ILE A 84 81.15 -7.42 -20.06
C ILE A 84 79.96 -7.46 -19.10
N CYS A 85 79.96 -6.57 -18.12
CA CYS A 85 78.82 -6.38 -17.23
C CYS A 85 77.72 -5.55 -17.89
N TYR A 86 76.50 -6.09 -17.91
CA TYR A 86 75.28 -5.43 -18.30
C TYR A 86 74.40 -5.21 -17.09
N TYR A 87 73.75 -4.05 -17.01
CA TYR A 87 72.90 -3.68 -15.90
C TYR A 87 71.49 -3.41 -16.40
N THR A 88 70.50 -4.06 -15.80
CA THR A 88 69.08 -3.85 -16.10
C THR A 88 68.37 -3.28 -14.89
N ASP A 89 67.49 -2.32 -15.14
CA ASP A 89 66.59 -1.78 -14.12
C ASP A 89 65.57 -2.87 -13.72
N VAL A 90 65.56 -3.20 -12.44
CA VAL A 90 64.68 -4.19 -11.82
C VAL A 90 63.90 -3.58 -10.66
N SER A 91 63.80 -2.24 -10.60
CA SER A 91 63.06 -1.49 -9.58
C SER A 91 61.64 -2.02 -9.36
N SER A 92 60.92 -2.34 -10.43
CA SER A 92 59.55 -2.87 -10.39
C SER A 92 59.39 -4.26 -9.79
N THR A 93 60.48 -5.02 -9.63
CA THR A 93 60.47 -6.37 -9.03
C THR A 93 61.10 -6.37 -7.65
N ILE A 94 62.14 -5.56 -7.42
CA ILE A 94 62.85 -5.51 -6.13
C ILE A 94 62.12 -4.62 -5.11
N CYS A 95 61.56 -3.51 -5.54
CA CYS A 95 60.90 -2.56 -4.62
C CYS A 95 59.40 -2.84 -4.44
N ASN A 96 58.83 -3.74 -5.25
CA ASN A 96 57.41 -4.05 -5.21
C ASN A 96 57.05 -4.84 -3.96
N ASP A 97 56.31 -4.21 -3.04
CA ASP A 97 55.82 -4.84 -1.80
C ASP A 97 54.44 -5.49 -1.95
N SER A 98 53.89 -5.47 -3.16
CA SER A 98 52.56 -5.97 -3.52
C SER A 98 51.41 -5.26 -2.81
N ASP A 99 51.66 -4.08 -2.25
CA ASP A 99 50.64 -3.22 -1.68
C ASP A 99 50.21 -2.17 -2.73
N ALA A 100 48.96 -2.27 -3.19
CA ALA A 100 48.40 -1.30 -4.15
C ALA A 100 48.22 0.11 -3.55
N CYS A 101 48.49 0.28 -2.25
CA CYS A 101 48.43 1.53 -1.50
C CYS A 101 49.80 2.20 -1.32
N THR A 102 50.84 1.69 -1.97
CA THR A 102 52.17 2.28 -1.97
C THR A 102 52.63 2.56 -3.40
N GLU A 103 53.38 3.64 -3.55
CA GLU A 103 54.17 3.90 -4.75
C GLU A 103 55.59 3.42 -4.49
N ASP A 104 55.97 2.32 -5.15
CA ASP A 104 57.26 1.68 -4.99
C ASP A 104 58.30 2.35 -5.89
N ILE A 105 59.14 3.19 -5.28
CA ILE A 105 60.14 3.98 -5.98
C ILE A 105 61.54 3.53 -5.58
N CYS A 106 62.40 3.36 -6.56
CA CYS A 106 63.82 3.26 -6.30
C CYS A 106 64.48 4.63 -6.25
N VAL A 107 65.03 4.99 -5.09
CA VAL A 107 65.76 6.26 -4.91
C VAL A 107 67.27 5.99 -4.95
N ALA A 108 67.97 6.71 -5.83
CA ALA A 108 69.42 6.62 -5.95
C ALA A 108 70.11 6.90 -4.59
N GLY A 109 70.90 5.93 -4.12
CA GLY A 109 71.62 6.01 -2.84
C GLY A 109 70.83 5.63 -1.58
N SER A 110 69.50 5.58 -1.64
CA SER A 110 68.63 5.21 -0.52
C SER A 110 67.95 3.84 -0.68
N GLY A 111 67.95 3.28 -1.89
CA GLY A 111 67.30 2.01 -2.18
C GLY A 111 65.79 2.14 -2.37
N CYS A 112 65.05 1.07 -2.07
CA CYS A 112 63.60 1.04 -2.24
C CYS A 112 62.89 1.88 -1.18
N THR A 113 61.92 2.68 -1.62
CA THR A 113 61.03 3.47 -0.78
C THR A 113 59.60 3.26 -1.24
N ASN A 114 58.71 2.93 -0.32
CA ASN A 114 57.30 2.66 -0.62
C ASN A 114 56.49 3.79 0.00
N ASN A 115 56.06 4.72 -0.83
CA ASN A 115 55.39 5.94 -0.37
C ASN A 115 53.89 5.69 -0.28
N PRO A 116 53.23 5.91 0.86
CA PRO A 116 51.79 5.72 0.98
C PRO A 116 51.02 6.59 -0.03
N ILE A 117 50.12 5.97 -0.77
CA ILE A 117 49.16 6.63 -1.64
C ILE A 117 48.05 7.21 -0.75
N VAL A 118 47.82 8.51 -0.89
CA VAL A 118 46.67 9.19 -0.27
C VAL A 118 45.49 9.07 -1.22
N CYS A 119 44.56 8.19 -0.90
CA CYS A 119 43.29 8.06 -1.59
C CYS A 119 42.37 9.17 -1.09
N ASN A 120 42.38 10.31 -1.76
CA ASN A 120 41.44 11.39 -1.50
C ASN A 120 40.90 11.89 -2.83
N ASP A 121 39.61 11.72 -3.09
CA ASP A 121 38.96 12.17 -4.33
C ASP A 121 38.35 13.58 -4.20
N TYR A 122 38.51 14.20 -3.03
CA TYR A 122 37.96 15.49 -2.62
C TYR A 122 36.43 15.55 -2.53
N ASN A 123 35.76 14.40 -2.53
CA ASN A 123 34.33 14.31 -2.34
C ASN A 123 34.01 14.10 -0.86
N LEU A 124 33.37 15.07 -0.23
CA LEU A 124 32.97 14.97 1.18
C LEU A 124 31.84 13.96 1.44
N CYS A 125 31.26 13.40 0.38
CA CYS A 125 30.21 12.39 0.41
C CYS A 125 30.74 10.97 0.21
N THR A 126 32.06 10.77 0.20
CA THR A 126 32.67 9.45 0.17
C THR A 126 33.58 9.22 1.38
N ALA A 127 33.59 7.98 1.84
CA ALA A 127 34.61 7.49 2.75
C ALA A 127 35.77 6.94 1.92
N ASP A 128 36.87 7.69 1.90
CA ASP A 128 38.04 7.32 1.13
C ASP A 128 38.93 6.38 1.94
N SER A 129 39.31 5.27 1.31
CA SER A 129 40.17 4.28 1.92
C SER A 129 41.08 3.66 0.88
N CYS A 130 42.13 2.99 1.35
CA CYS A 130 42.99 2.21 0.48
C CYS A 130 42.95 0.75 0.87
N ASP A 131 42.62 -0.11 -0.09
CA ASP A 131 42.67 -1.56 0.05
C ASP A 131 44.01 -2.06 -0.52
N PRO A 132 44.87 -2.70 0.29
CA PRO A 132 46.19 -3.15 -0.17
C PRO A 132 46.18 -4.09 -1.38
N SER A 133 45.06 -4.72 -1.70
CA SER A 133 44.92 -5.63 -2.84
C SER A 133 44.36 -4.98 -4.10
N THR A 134 43.54 -3.93 -3.97
CA THR A 134 42.83 -3.31 -5.10
C THR A 134 43.13 -1.82 -5.29
N GLY A 135 43.84 -1.19 -4.36
CA GLY A 135 44.14 0.24 -4.36
C GLY A 135 43.02 1.08 -3.75
N CYS A 136 42.93 2.35 -4.18
CA CYS A 136 41.96 3.30 -3.65
C CYS A 136 40.51 2.87 -3.84
N LYS A 137 39.73 3.03 -2.78
CA LYS A 137 38.28 2.83 -2.73
C LYS A 137 37.59 4.07 -2.18
N PHE A 138 36.46 4.42 -2.78
CA PHE A 138 35.65 5.58 -2.43
C PHE A 138 34.22 5.06 -2.22
N GLU A 139 33.83 4.84 -0.97
CA GLU A 139 32.52 4.29 -0.62
C GLU A 139 31.53 5.45 -0.45
N ASP A 140 30.37 5.35 -1.08
CA ASP A 140 29.31 6.37 -1.00
C ASP A 140 28.72 6.43 0.43
N THR A 141 28.85 7.59 1.08
CA THR A 141 28.32 7.86 2.43
C THR A 141 27.19 8.88 2.41
N THR A 142 26.55 9.13 1.26
CA THR A 142 25.38 10.02 1.15
C THR A 142 24.26 9.62 2.12
N SER A 143 24.10 8.32 2.38
CA SER A 143 23.11 7.79 3.33
C SER A 143 23.40 8.12 4.80
N ASP A 144 24.60 8.61 5.13
CA ASP A 144 24.95 9.02 6.49
C ASP A 144 24.46 10.44 6.81
N CYS A 145 24.08 11.21 5.78
CA CYS A 145 23.36 12.47 5.94
C CYS A 145 21.91 12.15 6.31
N ILE A 146 21.71 11.80 7.58
CA ILE A 146 20.40 11.54 8.16
C ILE A 146 20.01 12.65 9.13
N GLY A 147 18.73 12.98 9.13
CA GLY A 147 18.11 13.63 10.27
C GLY A 147 16.71 13.09 10.53
N SER A 148 16.03 13.73 11.46
CA SER A 148 14.76 13.24 11.99
C SER A 148 13.55 14.04 11.52
N ASP A 149 13.77 15.15 10.82
CA ASP A 149 12.69 16.02 10.36
C ASP A 149 12.21 15.56 8.99
N ALA A 150 10.97 15.07 8.93
CA ALA A 150 10.34 14.63 7.69
C ALA A 150 10.12 15.78 6.67
N CYS A 151 10.27 17.03 7.09
CA CYS A 151 10.16 18.23 6.28
C CYS A 151 11.49 18.71 5.71
N ILE A 152 12.58 17.99 5.98
CA ILE A 152 13.92 18.30 5.50
C ILE A 152 14.38 17.14 4.62
N ASP A 153 14.79 17.48 3.40
CA ASP A 153 15.53 16.56 2.55
C ASP A 153 17.01 16.64 2.92
N TYR A 154 17.55 15.52 3.39
CA TYR A 154 18.95 15.39 3.78
C TYR A 154 19.74 14.84 2.60
N GLY A 155 20.52 15.71 1.98
CA GLY A 155 21.38 15.37 0.86
C GLY A 155 22.85 15.47 1.23
N CYS A 156 23.71 15.16 0.25
CA CYS A 156 25.13 15.43 0.36
C CYS A 156 25.61 16.16 -0.89
N ASP A 157 26.30 17.28 -0.67
CA ASP A 157 27.00 18.04 -1.69
C ASP A 157 28.49 17.65 -1.69
N PRO A 158 29.09 17.25 -2.82
CA PRO A 158 30.47 16.79 -2.87
C PRO A 158 31.53 17.78 -2.36
N GLU A 159 31.25 19.09 -2.39
CA GLU A 159 32.18 20.14 -1.95
C GLU A 159 31.89 20.63 -0.51
N ILE A 160 30.65 20.51 -0.04
CA ILE A 160 30.19 21.09 1.23
C ILE A 160 29.89 20.01 2.29
N GLY A 161 29.61 18.78 1.90
CA GLY A 161 29.20 17.68 2.76
C GLY A 161 27.68 17.61 2.92
N CYS A 162 27.19 17.16 4.08
CA CYS A 162 25.74 17.06 4.31
C CYS A 162 25.04 18.41 4.18
N VAL A 163 23.97 18.43 3.39
CA VAL A 163 23.12 19.60 3.16
C VAL A 163 21.69 19.28 3.56
N GLU A 164 21.00 20.30 4.05
CA GLU A 164 19.61 20.22 4.47
C GLU A 164 18.79 21.17 3.60
N VAL A 165 17.76 20.65 2.95
CA VAL A 165 16.83 21.43 2.13
C VAL A 165 15.45 21.37 2.78
N ASP A 166 14.92 22.52 3.17
CA ASP A 166 13.55 22.62 3.66
C ASP A 166 12.58 22.37 2.50
N ILE A 167 11.84 21.26 2.57
CA ILE A 167 10.83 20.84 1.61
C ILE A 167 9.41 21.01 2.15
N SER A 168 9.20 21.70 3.27
CA SER A 168 7.86 21.95 3.81
C SER A 168 6.92 22.64 2.81
N GLY A 169 7.48 23.47 1.92
CA GLY A 169 6.73 24.13 0.85
C GLY A 169 6.20 23.20 -0.26
N THR A 170 6.63 21.94 -0.30
CA THR A 170 6.13 20.96 -1.28
C THR A 170 4.91 20.18 -0.80
N CYS A 171 4.41 20.45 0.41
CA CYS A 171 3.23 19.76 0.95
C CYS A 171 1.89 20.22 0.36
N ASN A 172 1.89 21.30 -0.42
CA ASN A 172 0.70 21.80 -1.10
C ASN A 172 0.17 20.75 -2.08
N ASP A 173 -1.07 20.29 -1.88
CA ASP A 173 -1.75 19.30 -2.74
C ASP A 173 -2.67 19.92 -3.79
N ASP A 174 -2.61 21.23 -3.94
CA ASP A 174 -3.46 22.07 -4.78
C ASP A 174 -4.96 22.04 -4.39
N ASP A 175 -5.33 21.43 -3.26
CA ASP A 175 -6.68 21.50 -2.71
C ASP A 175 -6.83 22.75 -1.82
N VAL A 176 -7.56 23.75 -2.30
CA VAL A 176 -7.84 24.97 -1.53
C VAL A 176 -8.65 24.72 -0.25
N CYS A 177 -9.24 23.53 -0.11
CA CYS A 177 -10.03 23.11 1.03
C CYS A 177 -9.27 22.26 2.04
N THR A 178 -7.95 22.17 1.90
CA THR A 178 -7.04 21.65 2.92
C THR A 178 -6.16 22.76 3.46
N ILE A 179 -5.73 22.60 4.71
CA ILE A 179 -4.63 23.34 5.30
C ILE A 179 -3.42 22.44 5.19
N ASP A 180 -2.56 22.76 4.23
CA ASP A 180 -1.32 22.03 4.02
C ASP A 180 -0.25 22.53 4.98
N SER A 181 0.34 21.60 5.69
CA SER A 181 1.49 21.88 6.55
C SER A 181 2.42 20.69 6.57
N CYS A 182 3.60 20.90 7.12
CA CYS A 182 4.56 19.82 7.31
C CYS A 182 4.78 19.60 8.80
N ASP A 183 4.46 18.40 9.25
CA ASP A 183 4.77 17.94 10.60
C ASP A 183 6.14 17.25 10.59
N SER A 184 7.02 17.67 11.50
CA SER A 184 8.40 17.17 11.58
C SER A 184 8.53 15.65 11.78
N GLN A 185 7.48 14.94 12.19
CA GLN A 185 7.49 13.49 12.36
C GLN A 185 6.62 12.75 11.33
N ALA A 186 5.44 13.29 11.02
CA ALA A 186 4.49 12.66 10.10
C ALA A 186 4.73 13.04 8.63
N GLY A 187 5.55 14.06 8.36
CA GLY A 187 5.75 14.62 7.02
C GLY A 187 4.60 15.54 6.64
N CYS A 188 4.24 15.55 5.36
CA CYS A 188 3.13 16.37 4.88
C CYS A 188 1.80 15.96 5.51
N VAL A 189 1.09 16.94 6.04
CA VAL A 189 -0.25 16.81 6.61
C VAL A 189 -1.18 17.83 5.96
N ASN A 190 -2.25 17.34 5.36
CA ASN A 190 -3.24 18.15 4.65
C ASN A 190 -4.57 17.99 5.39
N GLU A 191 -4.88 18.94 6.27
CA GLU A 191 -6.06 18.88 7.11
C GLU A 191 -7.25 19.56 6.42
N ALA A 192 -8.32 18.81 6.18
CA ALA A 192 -9.53 19.37 5.57
C ALA A 192 -10.10 20.53 6.41
N ILE A 193 -10.45 21.63 5.74
CA ILE A 193 -11.15 22.76 6.35
C ILE A 193 -12.51 22.28 6.86
N VAL A 194 -12.68 22.29 8.18
CA VAL A 194 -13.93 21.89 8.82
C VAL A 194 -14.88 23.09 8.86
N CYS A 195 -15.86 23.09 7.96
CA CYS A 195 -16.94 24.07 7.97
C CYS A 195 -18.08 23.60 8.88
N THR A 196 -18.37 24.35 9.95
CA THR A 196 -19.45 24.02 10.90
C THR A 196 -20.45 25.16 11.02
N SER A 197 -21.73 24.82 10.93
CA SER A 197 -22.84 25.69 11.30
C SER A 197 -23.59 25.10 12.50
N ASN A 198 -24.20 25.97 13.30
CA ASN A 198 -25.09 25.56 14.40
C ASN A 198 -26.50 25.20 13.91
N ASP A 199 -26.80 25.44 12.63
CA ASP A 199 -28.05 25.04 11.99
C ASP A 199 -27.86 23.70 11.28
N TYR A 200 -28.56 22.67 11.77
CA TYR A 200 -28.50 21.32 11.20
C TYR A 200 -29.12 21.24 9.80
N CYS A 201 -29.86 22.24 9.35
CA CYS A 201 -30.43 22.34 8.01
C CYS A 201 -29.56 23.15 7.05
N ILE A 202 -28.35 23.53 7.46
CA ILE A 202 -27.34 24.10 6.59
C ILE A 202 -26.26 23.05 6.32
N VAL A 203 -26.04 22.77 5.04
CA VAL A 203 -24.86 22.04 4.58
C VAL A 203 -23.74 23.05 4.41
N ASN A 204 -22.62 22.78 5.09
CA ASN A 204 -21.43 23.59 4.96
C ASN A 204 -20.46 22.85 4.07
N SER A 205 -20.05 23.50 2.98
CA SER A 205 -18.99 23.02 2.09
C SER A 205 -17.89 24.05 2.06
N CYS A 206 -16.67 23.59 1.79
CA CYS A 206 -15.62 24.49 1.35
C CYS A 206 -15.71 24.61 -0.18
N ASN A 207 -15.67 25.84 -0.69
CA ASN A 207 -15.79 26.11 -2.12
C ASN A 207 -14.44 26.16 -2.84
N GLU A 208 -14.48 26.37 -4.16
CA GLU A 208 -13.30 26.46 -5.04
C GLU A 208 -12.29 27.57 -4.68
N ASN A 209 -12.60 28.43 -3.71
CA ASN A 209 -11.71 29.47 -3.20
C ASN A 209 -11.20 29.19 -1.79
N GLY A 210 -11.45 28.01 -1.22
CA GLY A 210 -11.05 27.67 0.16
C GLY A 210 -11.92 28.34 1.23
N VAL A 211 -13.10 28.83 0.86
CA VAL A 211 -14.01 29.55 1.78
C VAL A 211 -15.18 28.65 2.12
N CYS A 212 -15.51 28.57 3.41
CA CYS A 212 -16.73 27.91 3.86
C CYS A 212 -17.96 28.65 3.34
N GLU A 213 -18.79 27.95 2.58
CA GLU A 213 -20.09 28.41 2.13
C GLU A 213 -21.20 27.62 2.83
N GLU A 214 -22.29 28.31 3.09
CA GLU A 214 -23.48 27.78 3.72
C GLU A 214 -24.56 27.65 2.66
N ALA A 215 -25.06 26.44 2.46
CA ALA A 215 -26.19 26.16 1.59
C ALA A 215 -27.32 25.51 2.41
N PRO A 216 -28.60 25.85 2.15
CA PRO A 216 -29.71 25.06 2.65
C PRO A 216 -29.56 23.60 2.26
N ARG A 217 -29.83 22.68 3.19
CA ARG A 217 -29.90 21.25 2.89
C ARG A 217 -31.00 21.03 1.86
N ASP A 218 -30.61 20.46 0.72
CA ASP A 218 -31.55 20.02 -0.28
C ASP A 218 -32.33 18.80 0.24
N CYS A 219 -33.64 18.96 0.40
CA CYS A 219 -34.56 17.93 0.85
C CYS A 219 -35.55 17.50 -0.23
N ASP A 220 -35.41 18.02 -1.45
CA ASP A 220 -36.27 17.69 -2.59
C ASP A 220 -36.19 16.18 -2.87
N ASP A 221 -37.30 15.45 -2.72
CA ASP A 221 -37.39 14.03 -3.09
C ASP A 221 -37.84 13.80 -4.54
N GLY A 222 -38.04 14.90 -5.28
CA GLY A 222 -38.53 14.91 -6.65
C GLY A 222 -40.02 14.62 -6.77
N ASN A 223 -40.77 14.54 -5.65
CA ASN A 223 -42.20 14.33 -5.65
C ASN A 223 -42.93 15.67 -5.58
N LEU A 224 -43.54 16.05 -6.70
CA LEU A 224 -44.34 17.29 -6.80
C LEU A 224 -45.57 17.31 -5.88
N CYS A 225 -45.92 16.17 -5.29
CA CYS A 225 -47.04 15.99 -4.37
C CYS A 225 -46.66 16.12 -2.89
N THR A 226 -45.41 16.42 -2.58
CA THR A 226 -44.93 16.68 -1.22
C THR A 226 -44.37 18.09 -1.09
N LEU A 227 -44.49 18.63 0.11
CA LEU A 227 -43.77 19.81 0.55
C LEU A 227 -42.56 19.32 1.32
N ASP A 228 -41.40 19.64 0.78
CA ASP A 228 -40.13 19.14 1.28
C ASP A 228 -39.47 20.22 2.13
N ASP A 229 -39.21 19.89 3.39
CA ASP A 229 -38.63 20.80 4.35
C ASP A 229 -37.57 20.09 5.19
N CYS A 230 -36.63 20.84 5.74
CA CYS A 230 -35.66 20.33 6.69
C CYS A 230 -36.08 20.72 8.10
N VAL A 231 -36.34 19.72 8.95
CA VAL A 231 -36.68 19.93 10.35
C VAL A 231 -35.67 19.21 11.24
N ASN A 232 -34.93 19.97 12.07
CA ASN A 232 -33.90 19.46 12.98
C ASN A 232 -32.83 18.57 12.29
N GLY A 233 -32.47 18.92 11.05
CA GLY A 233 -31.46 18.20 10.27
C GLY A 233 -31.96 16.95 9.54
N ALA A 234 -33.26 16.64 9.63
CA ALA A 234 -33.89 15.57 8.86
C ALA A 234 -34.84 16.16 7.82
N CYS A 235 -34.80 15.61 6.61
CA CYS A 235 -35.77 15.95 5.58
C CYS A 235 -37.14 15.35 5.92
N THR A 236 -38.17 16.16 5.77
CA THR A 236 -39.58 15.82 5.97
C THR A 236 -40.35 16.13 4.69
N HIS A 237 -41.20 15.19 4.26
CA HIS A 237 -41.94 15.24 3.01
C HIS A 237 -43.44 15.13 3.34
N VAL A 238 -44.15 16.26 3.35
CA VAL A 238 -45.55 16.32 3.77
C VAL A 238 -46.46 16.37 2.55
N PRO A 239 -47.47 15.48 2.42
CA PRO A 239 -48.41 15.53 1.29
C PRO A 239 -49.10 16.90 1.15
N THR A 240 -49.17 17.43 -0.06
CA THR A 240 -49.69 18.79 -0.33
C THR A 240 -51.17 18.84 -0.68
N CYS A 241 -51.76 17.72 -1.08
CA CYS A 241 -53.14 17.64 -1.54
C CYS A 241 -54.15 17.18 -0.48
N ASP A 242 -53.70 16.93 0.76
CA ASP A 242 -54.56 16.50 1.87
C ASP A 242 -55.53 17.62 2.28
N ASP A 243 -56.80 17.50 1.91
CA ASP A 243 -57.85 18.48 2.24
C ASP A 243 -58.46 18.27 3.63
N HIS A 244 -57.95 17.27 4.36
CA HIS A 244 -58.37 16.84 5.69
C HIS A 244 -59.85 16.43 5.76
N ASN A 245 -60.48 16.14 4.61
CA ASN A 245 -61.84 15.66 4.55
C ASN A 245 -61.86 14.14 4.31
N PRO A 246 -62.29 13.33 5.29
CA PRO A 246 -62.32 11.87 5.15
C PRO A 246 -63.35 11.38 4.12
N CYS A 247 -64.19 12.27 3.59
CA CYS A 247 -65.16 11.97 2.53
C CYS A 247 -64.63 12.21 1.11
N THR A 248 -63.35 12.52 0.97
CA THR A 248 -62.67 12.67 -0.31
C THR A 248 -61.42 11.80 -0.35
N ASN A 249 -61.17 11.22 -1.53
CA ASN A 249 -59.86 10.68 -1.85
C ASN A 249 -59.07 11.79 -2.51
N ASP A 250 -58.00 12.20 -1.84
CA ASP A 250 -57.08 13.23 -2.31
C ASP A 250 -56.08 12.61 -3.28
N LEU A 251 -56.13 13.10 -4.51
CA LEU A 251 -55.32 12.62 -5.62
C LEU A 251 -54.41 13.75 -6.06
N CYS A 252 -53.12 13.46 -6.06
CA CYS A 252 -52.13 14.33 -6.67
C CYS A 252 -51.66 13.71 -7.99
N ASP A 253 -51.61 14.52 -9.04
CA ASP A 253 -50.97 14.11 -10.29
C ASP A 253 -49.43 14.19 -10.13
N PRO A 254 -48.72 13.04 -10.21
CA PRO A 254 -47.27 13.02 -10.01
C PRO A 254 -46.47 13.72 -11.13
N LEU A 255 -47.10 14.10 -12.25
CA LEU A 255 -46.43 14.77 -13.37
C LEU A 255 -46.40 16.28 -13.22
N ASP A 256 -47.41 16.88 -12.60
CA ASP A 256 -47.53 18.35 -12.49
C ASP A 256 -47.85 18.85 -11.07
N GLY A 257 -48.03 17.96 -10.10
CA GLY A 257 -48.35 18.31 -8.71
C GLY A 257 -49.77 18.85 -8.53
N SER A 258 -50.65 18.72 -9.51
CA SER A 258 -52.02 19.22 -9.41
C SER A 258 -52.87 18.36 -8.48
N CYS A 259 -53.61 19.02 -7.59
CA CYS A 259 -54.51 18.37 -6.65
C CYS A 259 -55.91 18.23 -7.25
N SER A 260 -56.48 17.04 -7.11
CA SER A 260 -57.88 16.74 -7.41
C SER A 260 -58.44 15.88 -6.29
N THR A 261 -59.74 16.03 -6.02
CA THR A 261 -60.41 15.18 -5.03
C THR A 261 -61.52 14.40 -5.71
N THR A 262 -61.73 13.17 -5.26
CA THR A 262 -62.87 12.35 -5.70
C THR A 262 -63.71 11.97 -4.49
N PRO A 263 -65.04 12.06 -4.55
CA PRO A 263 -65.89 11.66 -3.43
C PRO A 263 -65.65 10.19 -3.04
N VAL A 264 -65.52 9.93 -1.74
CA VAL A 264 -65.52 8.57 -1.20
C VAL A 264 -66.93 8.01 -1.33
N VAL A 265 -67.03 6.83 -1.94
CA VAL A 265 -68.27 6.08 -2.00
C VAL A 265 -68.33 5.20 -0.77
N CYS A 266 -69.20 5.57 0.17
CA CYS A 266 -69.48 4.77 1.34
C CYS A 266 -70.53 3.72 0.97
N SER A 267 -70.13 2.45 1.00
CA SER A 267 -71.08 1.35 1.03
C SER A 267 -70.50 0.15 1.75
N ASP A 268 -71.25 -0.41 2.69
CA ASP A 268 -70.90 -1.65 3.38
C ASP A 268 -71.50 -2.89 2.68
N GLY A 269 -72.31 -2.67 1.64
CA GLY A 269 -72.98 -3.71 0.87
C GLY A 269 -74.20 -4.30 1.57
N ASP A 270 -74.67 -3.70 2.65
CA ASP A 270 -75.88 -4.09 3.36
C ASP A 270 -77.07 -3.24 2.88
N ALA A 271 -78.08 -3.89 2.29
CA ALA A 271 -79.30 -3.20 1.87
C ALA A 271 -80.16 -2.70 3.06
N CYS A 272 -79.78 -3.06 4.29
CA CYS A 272 -80.41 -2.66 5.53
C CYS A 272 -79.76 -1.45 6.19
N THR A 273 -78.80 -0.82 5.53
CA THR A 273 -78.19 0.42 6.00
C THR A 273 -78.39 1.54 5.00
N GLU A 274 -78.52 2.75 5.52
CA GLU A 274 -78.34 3.97 4.75
C GLU A 274 -76.88 4.41 4.92
N ASP A 275 -76.17 4.42 3.80
CA ASP A 275 -74.75 4.67 3.74
C ASP A 275 -74.52 6.12 3.30
N ASP A 276 -73.94 6.95 4.17
CA ASP A 276 -73.59 8.33 3.87
C ASP A 276 -72.16 8.64 4.31
N CYS A 277 -71.60 9.73 3.81
CA CYS A 277 -70.29 10.18 4.22
C CYS A 277 -70.40 11.45 5.06
N ASP A 278 -70.05 11.32 6.33
CA ASP A 278 -69.99 12.41 7.29
C ASP A 278 -68.54 12.89 7.47
N PRO A 279 -68.19 14.12 7.03
CA PRO A 279 -66.84 14.67 7.16
C PRO A 279 -66.42 14.91 8.63
N THR A 280 -67.34 14.81 9.59
CA THR A 280 -67.05 14.90 11.02
C THR A 280 -66.75 13.55 11.66
N SER A 281 -67.03 12.45 10.96
CA SER A 281 -66.68 11.09 11.39
C SER A 281 -65.18 10.83 11.16
N PRO A 282 -64.45 10.20 12.11
CA PRO A 282 -63.04 9.89 11.94
C PRO A 282 -62.74 8.99 10.72
N THR A 283 -63.74 8.24 10.25
CA THR A 283 -63.63 7.33 9.11
C THR A 283 -64.35 7.84 7.86
N GLY A 284 -65.01 9.00 7.92
CA GLY A 284 -65.87 9.53 6.85
C GLY A 284 -67.18 8.75 6.72
N CYS A 285 -67.12 7.46 6.39
CA CYS A 285 -68.33 6.65 6.18
C CYS A 285 -69.10 6.40 7.47
N HIS A 286 -70.42 6.59 7.37
CA HIS A 286 -71.40 6.34 8.40
C HIS A 286 -72.53 5.47 7.83
N PHE A 287 -72.87 4.40 8.54
CA PHE A 287 -73.88 3.41 8.13
C PHE A 287 -74.98 3.37 9.19
N SER A 288 -76.20 3.73 8.81
CA SER A 288 -77.35 3.80 9.74
C SER A 288 -78.34 2.69 9.44
N GLU A 289 -78.75 1.93 10.45
CA GLU A 289 -79.76 0.88 10.26
C GLU A 289 -81.10 1.47 9.76
N ILE A 290 -81.62 0.90 8.67
CA ILE A 290 -82.93 1.20 8.13
C ILE A 290 -83.99 0.55 9.02
N ASN A 291 -84.97 1.35 9.45
CA ASN A 291 -86.14 0.83 10.15
C ASN A 291 -87.17 0.34 9.13
N CYS A 292 -87.30 -0.99 9.02
CA CYS A 292 -88.23 -1.64 8.11
C CYS A 292 -89.66 -1.77 8.66
N ASN A 293 -90.00 -1.14 9.78
CA ASN A 293 -91.36 -1.23 10.33
C ASN A 293 -92.35 -0.46 9.43
N ASP A 294 -93.27 -1.15 8.78
CA ASP A 294 -94.30 -0.54 7.91
C ASP A 294 -95.58 -0.13 8.65
N MET A 295 -95.60 -0.35 9.97
CA MET A 295 -96.72 -0.14 10.87
C MET A 295 -97.93 -1.04 10.61
N ASP A 296 -97.77 -2.13 9.86
CA ASP A 296 -98.79 -3.16 9.68
C ASP A 296 -98.62 -4.26 10.74
N ALA A 297 -99.62 -4.40 11.63
CA ALA A 297 -99.62 -5.45 12.65
C ALA A 297 -99.78 -6.87 12.06
N CYS A 298 -100.07 -6.96 10.76
CA CYS A 298 -100.25 -8.19 10.00
C CYS A 298 -99.00 -8.66 9.28
N THR A 299 -97.88 -7.96 9.43
CA THR A 299 -96.60 -8.36 8.86
C THR A 299 -95.56 -8.58 9.96
N ILE A 300 -94.64 -9.49 9.70
CA ILE A 300 -93.39 -9.61 10.43
C ILE A 300 -92.33 -8.92 9.59
N ASP A 301 -91.94 -7.74 10.05
CA ASP A 301 -90.98 -6.91 9.32
C ASP A 301 -89.57 -7.34 9.69
N SER A 302 -88.77 -7.63 8.68
CA SER A 302 -87.36 -7.95 8.85
C SER A 302 -86.55 -7.25 7.78
N CYS A 303 -85.28 -7.04 8.07
CA CYS A 303 -84.36 -6.54 7.06
C CYS A 303 -83.35 -7.62 6.71
N LEU A 304 -83.27 -7.98 5.43
CA LEU A 304 -82.31 -8.93 4.91
C LEU A 304 -81.18 -8.21 4.18
N PRO A 305 -79.90 -8.47 4.52
CA PRO A 305 -78.78 -7.70 3.97
C PRO A 305 -78.63 -7.69 2.44
N GLY A 306 -79.20 -8.66 1.74
CA GLY A 306 -79.12 -8.74 0.27
C GLY A 306 -80.29 -8.11 -0.48
N THR A 307 -81.44 -7.90 0.19
CA THR A 307 -82.71 -7.52 -0.46
C THR A 307 -83.38 -6.30 0.18
N GLY A 308 -82.98 -5.92 1.40
CA GLY A 308 -83.54 -4.80 2.15
C GLY A 308 -84.74 -5.22 2.99
N CYS A 309 -85.70 -4.32 3.18
CA CYS A 309 -86.89 -4.58 3.97
C CYS A 309 -87.80 -5.64 3.33
N GLU A 310 -88.10 -6.68 4.09
CA GLU A 310 -89.06 -7.73 3.74
C GLU A 310 -90.17 -7.79 4.78
N TYR A 311 -91.38 -8.06 4.29
CA TYR A 311 -92.62 -8.06 5.07
C TYR A 311 -93.30 -9.41 4.87
N GLU A 312 -93.29 -10.27 5.89
CA GLU A 312 -93.90 -11.59 5.83
C GLU A 312 -95.28 -11.57 6.50
N ASP A 313 -96.33 -11.96 5.77
CA ASP A 313 -97.69 -11.99 6.31
C ASP A 313 -97.80 -12.90 7.55
N VAL A 314 -98.40 -12.39 8.62
CA VAL A 314 -98.73 -13.15 9.84
C VAL A 314 -99.87 -14.12 9.54
N ALA A 315 -99.62 -15.41 9.76
CA ALA A 315 -100.66 -16.42 9.71
C ALA A 315 -101.58 -16.32 10.95
N CYS A 316 -102.81 -15.85 10.74
CA CYS A 316 -103.81 -15.69 11.81
C CYS A 316 -104.71 -16.89 12.04
N ASP A 317 -104.56 -17.95 11.23
CA ASP A 317 -105.28 -19.21 11.40
C ASP A 317 -104.92 -19.84 12.75
N ASP A 318 -105.90 -19.89 13.66
CA ASP A 318 -105.73 -20.49 14.99
C ASP A 318 -106.05 -22.01 15.00
N GLY A 319 -106.40 -22.56 13.84
CA GLY A 319 -106.77 -23.95 13.65
C GLY A 319 -108.18 -24.29 14.12
N ASP A 320 -108.98 -23.30 14.56
CA ASP A 320 -110.37 -23.48 14.94
C ASP A 320 -111.28 -23.27 13.72
N LYS A 321 -111.91 -24.35 13.25
CA LYS A 321 -112.87 -24.28 12.12
C LYS A 321 -114.15 -23.54 12.44
N CYS A 322 -114.35 -23.16 13.70
CA CYS A 322 -115.47 -22.40 14.21
C CYS A 322 -115.18 -20.91 14.30
N THR A 323 -113.98 -20.46 13.93
CA THR A 323 -113.65 -19.06 13.76
C THR A 323 -113.45 -18.72 12.28
N SER A 324 -113.69 -17.46 11.95
CA SER A 324 -113.22 -16.84 10.72
C SER A 324 -112.04 -15.97 11.09
N ASP A 325 -110.86 -16.36 10.65
CA ASP A 325 -109.62 -15.67 10.96
C ASP A 325 -109.33 -14.62 9.89
N SER A 326 -108.99 -13.43 10.33
CA SER A 326 -108.59 -12.31 9.48
C SER A 326 -107.51 -11.51 10.17
N CYS A 327 -106.68 -10.81 9.42
CA CYS A 327 -105.75 -9.87 10.01
C CYS A 327 -106.22 -8.44 9.79
N ASP A 328 -106.27 -7.65 10.87
CA ASP A 328 -106.55 -6.21 10.84
C ASP A 328 -105.22 -5.45 10.94
N PRO A 329 -104.84 -4.63 9.94
CA PRO A 329 -103.53 -3.98 9.89
C PRO A 329 -103.19 -3.06 11.08
N ALA A 330 -104.19 -2.59 11.84
CA ALA A 330 -103.96 -1.75 13.01
C ALA A 330 -103.87 -2.55 14.32
N THR A 331 -104.45 -3.75 14.37
CA THR A 331 -104.64 -4.50 15.63
C THR A 331 -104.12 -5.94 15.60
N GLY A 332 -103.75 -6.48 14.45
CA GLY A 332 -103.19 -7.82 14.25
C GLY A 332 -104.26 -8.87 14.01
N CYS A 333 -104.00 -10.12 14.38
CA CYS A 333 -104.92 -11.23 14.15
C CYS A 333 -106.25 -11.06 14.91
N VAL A 334 -107.34 -11.19 14.18
CA VAL A 334 -108.71 -11.14 14.67
C VAL A 334 -109.42 -12.43 14.27
N ASN A 335 -109.79 -13.22 15.27
CA ASN A 335 -110.48 -14.49 15.10
C ASN A 335 -111.94 -14.30 15.53
N THR A 336 -112.85 -14.33 14.55
CA THR A 336 -114.28 -14.04 14.80
C THR A 336 -115.06 -15.34 14.88
N ASP A 337 -115.72 -15.61 16.00
CA ASP A 337 -116.57 -16.80 16.19
C ASP A 337 -117.72 -16.85 15.16
N ILE A 338 -117.76 -17.93 14.38
CA ILE A 338 -118.79 -18.22 13.37
C ILE A 338 -119.64 -19.44 13.73
N SER A 339 -119.55 -19.97 14.95
CA SER A 339 -120.33 -21.14 15.41
C SER A 339 -121.85 -21.00 15.20
N SER A 340 -122.37 -19.78 15.26
CA SER A 340 -123.78 -19.47 14.96
C SER A 340 -124.21 -19.79 13.52
N SER A 341 -123.26 -19.93 12.60
CA SER A 341 -123.51 -20.31 11.20
C SER A 341 -123.77 -21.81 10.99
N CYS A 342 -123.46 -22.65 11.98
CA CYS A 342 -123.82 -24.07 11.97
C CYS A 342 -125.32 -24.31 12.17
N ASN A 343 -126.07 -23.26 12.50
CA ASN A 343 -127.50 -23.36 12.72
C ASN A 343 -128.23 -23.56 11.38
N ASP A 344 -128.69 -24.79 11.13
CA ASP A 344 -129.43 -25.14 9.92
C ASP A 344 -130.95 -24.85 10.03
N ASN A 345 -131.38 -24.34 11.19
CA ASN A 345 -132.76 -24.09 11.58
C ASN A 345 -133.67 -25.35 11.53
N ASP A 346 -133.10 -26.55 11.63
CA ASP A 346 -133.86 -27.79 11.77
C ASP A 346 -134.05 -28.14 13.26
N GLU A 347 -135.30 -28.29 13.69
CA GLU A 347 -135.63 -28.61 15.09
C GLU A 347 -135.24 -30.04 15.51
N CYS A 348 -134.80 -30.89 14.57
CA CYS A 348 -134.39 -32.28 14.81
C CYS A 348 -132.87 -32.48 14.92
N THR A 349 -132.07 -31.45 14.63
CA THR A 349 -130.60 -31.46 14.71
C THR A 349 -130.12 -30.71 15.95
N SER A 350 -128.90 -31.04 16.40
CA SER A 350 -128.22 -30.29 17.46
C SER A 350 -127.05 -29.59 16.80
N ASP A 351 -127.21 -28.30 16.55
CA ASP A 351 -126.21 -27.50 15.87
C ASP A 351 -125.10 -27.13 16.86
N SER A 352 -123.91 -27.67 16.61
CA SER A 352 -122.72 -27.39 17.40
C SER A 352 -121.53 -27.31 16.48
N CYS A 353 -120.68 -26.32 16.68
CA CYS A 353 -119.40 -26.24 16.00
C CYS A 353 -118.32 -26.88 16.86
N GLU A 354 -117.56 -27.82 16.30
CA GLU A 354 -116.43 -28.45 16.97
C GLU A 354 -115.11 -27.94 16.36
N PRO A 355 -114.17 -27.39 17.16
CA PRO A 355 -112.99 -26.70 16.64
C PRO A 355 -112.16 -27.47 15.60
N ALA A 356 -112.00 -28.79 15.77
CA ALA A 356 -111.22 -29.61 14.84
C ALA A 356 -111.98 -29.99 13.55
N THR A 357 -113.32 -29.98 13.56
CA THR A 357 -114.14 -30.56 12.48
C THR A 357 -115.09 -29.57 11.81
N GLY A 358 -115.47 -28.47 12.46
CA GLY A 358 -116.45 -27.48 11.98
C GLY A 358 -117.89 -27.88 12.28
N CYS A 359 -118.83 -27.26 11.55
CA CYS A 359 -120.19 -27.77 11.36
C CYS A 359 -120.15 -29.01 10.43
#